data_AF-A0A2R6QUM5-F1
#
_entry.id   AF-A0A2R6QUM5-F1
#
_cell.length_a   1.000
_cell.length_b   1.000
_cell.length_c   1.000
_cell.angle_alpha   90.00
_cell.angle_beta   90.00
_cell.angle_gamma   90.00
#
_symmetry.space_group_name_H-M   'P 1'
#
loop_
_entity.id
_entity.type
_entity.pdbx_description
1 polymer ?
#
loop_
_entity_poly.entity_id
_entity_poly.type
_entity_poly.pdbx_seq_one_letter_code
_entity_poly.pdbx_strand_id
1 'polypeptide(L)'
;MQQQRLKQQQAMMQQSLYHPGLLAPPQIEPILSGNLPPGFDSSTCRSVYVGNIHPQVTEPLLQEVFSHTGPIEGCKLIRKEKVWFHHSAYHPF
;
A
#
# COMPACT_ATOMS: atom_id res chain seq x y z
N MET A 1 -3.52 22.23 49.44
CA MET A 1 -2.64 22.54 48.27
C MET A 1 -2.02 21.29 47.64
N GLN A 2 -1.34 20.39 48.39
CA GLN A 2 -0.72 19.19 47.80
C GLN A 2 -1.71 18.18 47.18
N GLN A 3 -2.87 17.97 47.82
CA GLN A 3 -3.87 17.01 47.33
C GLN A 3 -4.49 17.40 45.97
N GLN A 4 -4.51 18.70 45.65
CA GLN A 4 -5.01 19.21 44.37
C GLN A 4 -4.06 18.86 43.20
N ARG A 5 -2.74 18.86 43.44
CA ARG A 5 -1.73 18.51 42.44
C ARG A 5 -1.81 17.03 42.05
N LEU A 6 -2.10 16.15 43.01
CA LEU A 6 -2.21 14.71 42.77
C LEU A 6 -3.42 14.37 41.90
N LYS A 7 -4.57 15.01 42.17
CA LYS A 7 -5.79 14.86 41.37
C LYS A 7 -5.61 15.38 39.95
N GLN A 8 -4.87 16.48 39.78
CA GLN A 8 -4.55 17.05 38.48
C GLN A 8 -3.56 16.19 37.69
N GLN A 9 -2.57 15.58 38.35
CA GLN A 9 -1.67 14.60 37.72
C GLN A 9 -2.42 13.34 37.26
N GLN A 10 -3.37 12.82 38.06
CA GLN A 10 -4.19 11.68 37.65
C GLN A 10 -5.12 12.00 36.46
N ALA A 11 -5.71 13.19 36.41
CA ALA A 11 -6.56 13.60 35.30
C ALA A 11 -5.80 13.72 33.97
N MET A 12 -4.55 14.20 34.00
CA MET A 12 -3.70 14.25 32.80
C MET A 12 -3.23 12.87 32.34
N MET A 13 -3.04 11.92 33.25
CA MET A 13 -2.72 10.55 32.87
C MET A 13 -3.91 9.83 32.21
N GLN A 14 -5.13 10.14 32.64
CA GLN A 14 -6.35 9.54 32.06
C GLN A 14 -6.62 10.08 30.65
N GLN A 15 -6.36 11.36 30.35
CA GLN A 15 -6.51 11.90 28.99
C GLN A 15 -5.54 11.28 27.98
N SER A 16 -4.34 10.87 28.40
CA SER A 16 -3.41 10.16 27.51
C SER A 16 -3.90 8.76 27.13
N LEU A 17 -4.93 8.20 27.77
CA LEU A 17 -5.51 6.90 27.39
C LEU A 17 -6.69 7.03 26.42
N TYR A 18 -7.15 8.26 26.15
CA TYR A 18 -8.24 8.56 25.23
C TYR A 18 -7.71 9.28 23.99
N HIS A 19 -6.89 8.61 23.19
CA HIS A 19 -6.72 8.99 21.79
C HIS A 19 -7.95 8.48 21.01
N PRO A 20 -8.74 9.36 20.35
CA PRO A 20 -9.95 8.97 19.62
C PRO A 20 -9.71 8.07 18.38
N GLY A 21 -8.47 7.64 18.12
CA GLY A 21 -8.08 6.95 16.88
C GLY A 21 -7.98 5.43 16.98
N LEU A 22 -8.19 4.80 18.15
CA LEU A 22 -7.89 3.37 18.32
C LEU A 22 -8.99 2.39 17.88
N LEU A 23 -10.12 2.87 17.37
CA LEU A 23 -11.21 2.00 16.88
C LEU A 23 -11.33 1.96 15.36
N ALA A 24 -10.45 2.64 14.63
CA ALA A 24 -10.49 2.50 13.19
C ALA A 24 -9.97 1.11 12.81
N PRO A 25 -10.71 0.33 11.98
CA PRO A 25 -10.16 -0.88 11.37
C PRO A 25 -8.81 -0.54 10.74
N PRO A 26 -7.88 -1.48 10.53
CA PRO A 26 -6.63 -1.19 9.83
C PRO A 26 -6.98 -0.56 8.48
N GLN A 27 -7.00 0.77 8.43
CA GLN A 27 -7.04 1.52 7.21
C GLN A 27 -5.71 1.17 6.59
N ILE A 28 -5.78 0.38 5.53
CA ILE A 28 -4.70 0.32 4.56
C ILE A 28 -4.66 1.75 4.04
N GLU A 29 -3.87 2.60 4.70
CA GLU A 29 -3.59 3.93 4.19
C GLU A 29 -3.02 3.69 2.79
N PRO A 30 -3.65 4.23 1.73
CA PRO A 30 -3.10 4.09 0.41
C PRO A 30 -1.71 4.72 0.47
N ILE A 31 -0.70 3.89 0.31
CA ILE A 31 0.70 4.29 0.39
C ILE A 31 0.86 5.40 -0.66
N LEU A 32 0.92 6.65 -0.21
CA LEU A 32 1.07 7.82 -1.07
C LEU A 32 2.49 7.83 -1.62
N SER A 33 2.75 6.93 -2.56
CA SER A 33 3.98 6.90 -3.34
C SER A 33 3.99 8.17 -4.18
N GLY A 34 4.74 9.18 -3.73
CA GLY A 34 4.72 10.58 -4.18
C GLY A 34 5.16 10.84 -5.62
N ASN A 35 4.50 10.22 -6.59
CA ASN A 35 4.66 10.49 -8.02
C ASN A 35 3.31 10.41 -8.74
N LEU A 36 2.29 11.05 -8.18
CA LEU A 36 0.97 11.12 -8.77
C LEU A 36 0.83 12.41 -9.58
N PRO A 37 0.28 12.38 -10.81
CA PRO A 37 0.10 13.58 -11.61
C PRO A 37 -0.82 14.58 -10.90
N PRO A 38 -0.66 15.89 -11.14
CA PRO A 38 -1.52 16.90 -10.54
C PRO A 38 -2.99 16.63 -10.91
N GLY A 39 -3.85 16.48 -9.89
CA GLY A 39 -5.26 16.11 -10.05
C GLY A 39 -5.59 14.62 -9.90
N PHE A 40 -4.60 13.77 -9.62
CA PHE A 40 -4.85 12.37 -9.28
C PHE A 40 -5.36 12.25 -7.85
N ASP A 41 -6.62 11.85 -7.72
CA ASP A 41 -7.21 11.56 -6.42
C ASP A 41 -7.13 10.06 -6.11
N SER A 42 -6.22 9.73 -5.21
CA SER A 42 -6.06 8.36 -4.70
C SER A 42 -7.35 7.79 -4.08
N SER A 43 -8.27 8.64 -3.61
CA SER A 43 -9.56 8.20 -3.04
C SER A 43 -10.53 7.69 -4.10
N THR A 44 -10.32 8.05 -5.38
CA THR A 44 -11.10 7.56 -6.52
C THR A 44 -10.43 6.40 -7.27
N CYS A 45 -9.24 6.00 -6.83
CA CYS A 45 -8.48 4.96 -7.52
C CYS A 45 -9.03 3.58 -7.21
N ARG A 46 -9.63 2.96 -8.23
CA ARG A 46 -10.21 1.61 -8.14
C ARG A 46 -9.26 0.49 -8.60
N SER A 47 -8.05 0.86 -9.03
CA SER A 47 -7.05 -0.05 -9.57
C SER A 47 -5.95 -0.35 -8.54
N VAL A 48 -5.54 -1.61 -8.43
CA VAL A 48 -4.45 -2.05 -7.54
C VAL A 48 -3.25 -2.53 -8.34
N TYR A 49 -2.04 -2.21 -7.87
CA TYR A 49 -0.80 -2.76 -8.42
C TYR A 49 -0.28 -3.88 -7.51
N VAL A 50 -0.08 -5.06 -8.06
CA VAL A 50 0.42 -6.23 -7.32
C VAL A 50 1.79 -6.61 -7.85
N GLY A 51 2.81 -6.49 -7.01
CA GLY A 51 4.19 -6.87 -7.31
C GLY A 51 4.50 -8.31 -6.93
N ASN A 52 5.73 -8.74 -7.25
CA ASN A 52 6.27 -10.06 -6.86
C ASN A 52 5.40 -11.25 -7.32
N ILE A 53 4.76 -11.12 -8.49
CA ILE A 53 3.96 -12.19 -9.08
C ILE A 53 4.89 -13.26 -9.67
N HIS A 54 4.63 -14.52 -9.32
CA HIS A 54 5.40 -15.66 -9.81
C HIS A 54 5.28 -15.81 -11.35
N PRO A 55 6.34 -16.19 -12.09
CA PRO A 55 6.31 -16.24 -13.57
C PRO A 55 5.25 -17.16 -14.16
N GLN A 56 4.87 -18.21 -13.44
CA GLN A 56 3.83 -19.16 -13.87
C GLN A 56 2.40 -18.63 -13.67
N VAL A 57 2.22 -17.55 -12.92
CA VAL A 57 0.91 -16.93 -12.73
C VAL A 57 0.48 -16.27 -14.03
N THR A 58 -0.78 -16.47 -14.37
CA THR A 58 -1.42 -15.95 -15.58
C THR A 58 -2.51 -14.95 -15.21
N GLU A 59 -2.88 -14.12 -16.18
CA GLU A 59 -3.94 -13.13 -16.02
C GLU A 59 -5.31 -13.74 -15.63
N PRO A 60 -5.75 -14.87 -16.24
CA PRO A 60 -6.99 -15.53 -15.83
C PRO A 60 -6.98 -16.01 -14.37
N LEU A 61 -5.85 -16.57 -13.91
CA LEU A 61 -5.74 -17.01 -12.52
C LEU A 61 -5.84 -15.84 -11.55
N LEU A 62 -5.23 -14.70 -11.87
CA LEU A 62 -5.37 -13.48 -11.08
C LEU A 62 -6.83 -12.99 -11.08
N GLN A 63 -7.50 -13.00 -12.23
CA GLN A 63 -8.91 -12.64 -12.30
C GLN A 63 -9.78 -13.55 -11.43
N GLU A 64 -9.62 -14.87 -11.49
CA GLU A 64 -10.39 -15.81 -10.67
C GLU A 64 -10.17 -15.56 -9.17
N VAL A 65 -8.92 -15.39 -8.75
CA VAL A 65 -8.59 -15.11 -7.35
C VAL A 65 -9.20 -13.78 -6.89
N PHE A 66 -9.02 -12.69 -7.66
CA PHE A 66 -9.54 -11.38 -7.28
C PHE A 66 -11.06 -11.22 -7.46
N SER A 67 -11.71 -12.07 -8.26
CA SER A 67 -13.17 -12.04 -8.45
C SER A 67 -13.92 -12.36 -7.16
N HIS A 68 -13.28 -13.10 -6.24
CA HIS A 68 -13.82 -13.35 -4.90
C HIS A 68 -13.91 -12.08 -4.06
N THR A 69 -13.08 -11.07 -4.35
CA THR A 69 -13.05 -9.79 -3.63
C THR A 69 -14.08 -8.81 -4.19
N GLY A 70 -14.54 -9.01 -5.44
CA GLY A 70 -15.56 -8.17 -6.08
C GLY A 70 -15.43 -8.14 -7.61
N PRO A 71 -16.33 -7.40 -8.30
CA PRO A 71 -16.30 -7.27 -9.75
C PRO A 71 -15.02 -6.58 -10.23
N ILE A 72 -14.38 -7.17 -11.24
CA ILE A 72 -13.14 -6.68 -11.84
C ILE A 72 -13.46 -5.99 -13.17
N GLU A 73 -13.12 -4.71 -13.30
CA GLU A 73 -13.27 -3.97 -14.57
C GLU A 73 -12.18 -4.34 -15.60
N GLY A 74 -10.97 -4.69 -15.13
CA GLY A 74 -9.87 -5.13 -15.98
C GLY A 74 -8.71 -5.71 -15.18
N CYS A 75 -7.98 -6.64 -15.80
CA CYS A 75 -6.73 -7.19 -15.26
C CYS A 75 -5.66 -7.07 -16.34
N LYS A 76 -4.43 -6.71 -15.95
CA LYS A 76 -3.31 -6.62 -16.88
C LYS A 76 -2.04 -7.11 -16.20
N LEU A 77 -1.43 -8.16 -16.74
CA LEU A 77 -0.19 -8.72 -16.25
C LEU A 77 0.99 -8.13 -17.02
N ILE A 78 1.81 -7.33 -16.34
CA ILE A 78 3.04 -6.76 -16.90
C ILE A 78 4.24 -7.60 -16.46
N ARG A 79 4.91 -8.27 -17.41
CA ARG A 79 6.19 -8.95 -17.15
C ARG A 79 7.33 -8.07 -17.65
N LYS A 80 8.21 -7.63 -16.74
CA LYS A 80 9.51 -7.07 -17.16
C LYS A 80 10.36 -8.23 -17.67
N GLU A 81 10.39 -8.43 -18.98
CA GLU A 81 11.44 -9.20 -19.60
C GLU A 81 12.78 -8.51 -19.33
N LYS A 82 13.69 -9.22 -18.64
CA LYS A 82 15.08 -8.76 -18.52
C LYS A 82 15.67 -8.80 -19.91
N VAL A 83 15.65 -7.66 -20.60
CA VAL A 83 16.46 -7.45 -21.80
C VAL A 83 17.90 -7.45 -21.32
N TRP A 84 18.55 -8.60 -21.37
CA TRP A 84 20.00 -8.68 -21.23
C TRP A 84 20.57 -8.02 -22.47
N PHE A 85 20.85 -6.72 -22.41
CA PHE A 85 21.73 -6.08 -23.37
C PHE A 85 23.10 -6.72 -23.18
N HIS A 86 23.35 -7.82 -23.88
CA HIS A 86 24.69 -8.35 -24.04
C HIS A 86 25.42 -7.34 -24.93
N HIS A 87 25.94 -6.27 -24.33
CA HIS A 87 26.93 -5.43 -24.97
C HIS A 87 28.21 -6.25 -25.01
N SER A 88 28.31 -7.16 -25.98
CA SER A 88 29.56 -7.82 -26.33
C SER A 88 30.42 -6.73 -26.97
N ALA A 89 31.03 -5.92 -26.10
CA ALA A 89 32.17 -5.11 -26.48
C ALA A 89 33.24 -6.12 -26.95
N TYR A 90 33.42 -6.14 -28.26
CA TYR A 90 34.55 -6.74 -28.96
C TYR A 90 35.82 -6.65 -28.11
N HIS A 91 36.43 -7.82 -27.87
CA HIS A 91 37.77 -7.92 -27.32
C HIS A 91 38.72 -8.10 -28.51
N PRO A 92 39.39 -7.04 -29.03
CA PRO A 92 40.45 -7.24 -29.99
C PRO A 92 41.72 -7.74 -29.28
N PHE A 93 42.35 -8.74 -29.89
CA PHE A 93 43.76 -9.07 -29.68
C PHE A 93 44.65 -8.04 -30.37
#